data_AF-A0A2V6QCP0-F1
#
_entry.id   AF-A0A2V6QCP0-F1
#
_cell.length_a   1.000
_cell.length_b   1.000
_cell.length_c   1.000
_cell.angle_alpha   90.00
_cell.angle_beta   90.00
_cell.angle_gamma   90.00
#
_symmetry.space_group_name_H-M   'P 1'
#
loop_
_entity.id
_entity.type
_entity.pdbx_description
1 polymer ?
#
loop_
_entity_poly.entity_id
_entity_poly.type
_entity_poly.pdbx_seq_one_letter_code
_entity_poly.pdbx_strand_id
1 'polypeptide(L)'
;MIDKVMAARRSVRRFTPEAPPRALLERLLEAAVTAPSASNKQPWRFVVVTSPSRIAALAAEVREAVELIARHVEPRSESAFRAYGTYFTRFEAAPVVIVALYRSLTVLSDLVDAALPEPARARIAAMEERSGLIGVSMALQNLLLMAHELGLGASGMTGPLVAADRLRTLLEVPPSWEIAALVPVGYPAETPPAPPRKPAARVTEWLS
;
A
#
# COMPACT_ATOMS: atom_id res chain seq x y z
N MET A 1 22.09 2.81 11.99
CA MET A 1 21.59 4.22 12.00
C MET A 1 20.41 4.29 11.03
N ILE A 2 19.31 4.93 11.43
CA ILE A 2 18.03 4.89 10.69
C ILE A 2 18.12 5.56 9.31
N ASP A 3 18.93 6.60 9.15
CA ASP A 3 19.23 7.28 7.88
C ASP A 3 19.78 6.31 6.83
N LYS A 4 20.69 5.41 7.22
CA LYS A 4 21.26 4.40 6.32
C LYS A 4 20.19 3.42 5.83
N VAL A 5 19.31 2.96 6.72
CA VAL A 5 18.19 2.06 6.37
C VAL A 5 17.24 2.75 5.40
N MET A 6 16.85 4.00 5.68
CA MET A 6 15.99 4.79 4.80
C MET A 6 16.59 5.01 3.40
N ALA A 7 17.90 5.27 3.33
CA ALA A 7 18.61 5.49 2.08
C ALA A 7 18.89 4.19 1.30
N ALA A 8 19.09 3.06 1.99
CA ALA A 8 19.45 1.78 1.38
C ALA A 8 18.24 0.95 0.93
N ARG A 9 17.07 1.10 1.57
CA ARG A 9 15.84 0.39 1.20
C ARG A 9 15.49 0.58 -0.29
N ARG A 10 15.05 -0.49 -0.94
CA ARG A 10 14.55 -0.49 -2.33
C ARG A 10 13.14 -1.04 -2.42
N SER A 11 12.47 -0.77 -3.55
CA SER A 11 11.20 -1.42 -3.90
C SER A 11 11.49 -2.71 -4.66
N VAL A 12 11.63 -3.80 -3.91
CA VAL A 12 11.92 -5.14 -4.44
C VAL A 12 10.63 -5.78 -4.94
N ARG A 13 10.68 -6.36 -6.14
CA ARG A 13 9.56 -7.02 -6.82
C ARG A 13 9.95 -8.35 -7.47
N ARG A 14 11.18 -8.82 -7.23
CA ARG A 14 11.64 -10.18 -7.55
C ARG A 14 12.18 -10.83 -6.29
N PHE A 15 11.74 -12.06 -6.04
CA PHE A 15 12.00 -12.77 -4.80
C PHE A 15 12.53 -14.17 -5.09
N THR A 16 13.27 -14.72 -4.15
CA THR A 16 13.55 -16.16 -4.18
C THR A 16 12.29 -16.95 -3.81
N PRO A 17 12.21 -18.25 -4.16
CA PRO A 17 11.07 -19.09 -3.76
C PRO A 17 10.93 -19.31 -2.25
N GLU A 18 12.00 -19.12 -1.48
CA GLU A 18 12.00 -19.29 -0.02
C GLU A 18 11.09 -18.27 0.66
N ALA A 19 10.12 -18.78 1.45
CA ALA A 19 9.22 -17.95 2.24
C ALA A 19 9.87 -17.53 3.57
N PRO A 20 9.78 -16.25 3.95
CA PRO A 20 10.20 -15.82 5.29
C PRO A 20 9.40 -16.57 6.38
N PRO A 21 10.04 -17.00 7.48
CA PRO A 21 9.33 -17.61 8.58
C PRO A 21 8.33 -16.64 9.20
N ARG A 22 7.24 -17.18 9.74
CA ARG A 22 6.15 -16.42 10.36
C ARG A 22 6.63 -15.37 11.37
N ALA A 23 7.64 -15.72 12.19
CA ALA A 23 8.21 -14.81 13.18
C ALA A 23 8.79 -13.53 12.57
N LEU A 24 9.37 -13.59 11.36
CA LEU A 24 9.82 -12.37 10.67
C LEU A 24 8.62 -11.54 10.20
N LEU A 25 7.57 -12.18 9.66
CA LEU A 25 6.35 -11.49 9.25
C LEU A 25 5.66 -10.79 10.44
N GLU A 26 5.62 -11.44 11.60
CA GLU A 26 5.09 -10.86 12.84
C GLU A 26 5.91 -9.62 13.25
N ARG A 27 7.25 -9.69 13.20
CA ARG A 27 8.12 -8.53 13.45
C ARG A 27 7.86 -7.37 12.47
N LEU A 28 7.55 -7.64 11.20
CA LEU A 28 7.16 -6.60 10.25
C LEU A 28 5.88 -5.88 10.68
N LEU A 29 4.88 -6.65 11.11
CA LEU A 29 3.58 -6.13 11.54
C LEU A 29 3.70 -5.38 12.87
N GLU A 30 4.49 -5.88 13.82
CA GLU A 30 4.81 -5.18 15.07
C GLU A 30 5.45 -3.82 14.79
N ALA A 31 6.44 -3.75 13.89
CA ALA A 31 7.03 -2.49 13.49
C ALA A 31 6.00 -1.56 12.82
N ALA A 32 5.13 -2.10 11.96
CA ALA A 32 4.09 -1.33 11.29
C ALA A 32 3.16 -0.61 12.29
N VAL A 33 2.70 -1.31 13.33
CA VAL A 33 1.73 -0.76 14.30
C VAL A 33 2.34 0.24 15.29
N THR A 34 3.66 0.42 15.30
CA THR A 34 4.31 1.51 16.06
C THR A 34 4.14 2.90 15.40
N ALA A 35 3.59 2.96 14.19
CA ALA A 35 3.35 4.23 13.51
C ALA A 35 2.36 5.13 14.29
N PRO A 36 2.51 6.45 14.22
CA PRO A 36 1.51 7.35 14.79
C PRO A 36 0.23 7.35 13.96
N SER A 37 -0.90 7.71 14.58
CA SER A 37 -2.17 7.94 13.90
C SER A 37 -2.97 9.05 14.58
N ALA A 38 -3.84 9.70 13.80
CA ALA A 38 -4.72 10.74 14.33
C ALA A 38 -5.53 10.22 15.53
N SER A 39 -5.44 10.90 16.67
CA SER A 39 -6.04 10.49 17.95
C SER A 39 -5.78 9.04 18.35
N ASN A 40 -4.62 8.48 17.97
CA ASN A 40 -4.24 7.07 18.17
C ASN A 40 -5.30 6.06 17.68
N LYS A 41 -6.07 6.41 16.64
CA LYS A 41 -7.20 5.58 16.15
C LYS A 41 -6.75 4.30 15.44
N GLN A 42 -5.47 4.21 15.08
CA GLN A 42 -4.85 3.04 14.45
C GLN A 42 -5.73 2.49 13.30
N PRO A 43 -5.99 3.30 12.26
CA PRO A 43 -6.98 3.00 11.22
C PRO A 43 -6.51 1.93 10.24
N TRP A 44 -5.64 1.00 10.64
CA TRP A 44 -5.03 -0.01 9.78
C TRP A 44 -5.44 -1.43 10.17
N ARG A 45 -5.49 -2.29 9.16
CA ARG A 45 -5.55 -3.76 9.28
C ARG A 45 -4.61 -4.35 8.24
N PHE A 46 -4.09 -5.54 8.51
CA PHE A 46 -3.20 -6.24 7.60
C PHE A 46 -3.72 -7.66 7.37
N VAL A 47 -3.92 -8.02 6.11
CA VAL A 47 -4.26 -9.39 5.70
C VAL A 47 -3.00 -10.02 5.13
N VAL A 48 -2.52 -11.11 5.73
CA VAL A 48 -1.32 -11.82 5.28
C VAL A 48 -1.73 -13.00 4.42
N VAL A 49 -1.37 -12.98 3.14
CA VAL A 49 -1.66 -14.04 2.18
C VAL A 49 -0.37 -14.80 1.88
N THR A 50 -0.31 -16.07 2.26
CA THR A 50 0.84 -16.97 2.01
C THR A 50 0.52 -18.12 1.07
N SER A 51 -0.76 -18.31 0.71
CA SER A 51 -1.19 -19.36 -0.20
C SER A 51 -0.88 -18.98 -1.65
N PRO A 52 -0.07 -19.76 -2.39
CA PRO A 52 0.25 -19.46 -3.78
C PRO A 52 -0.99 -19.36 -4.69
N SER A 53 -1.98 -20.23 -4.47
CA SER A 53 -3.23 -20.20 -5.24
C SER A 53 -4.06 -18.95 -4.97
N ARG A 54 -4.11 -18.47 -3.71
CA ARG A 54 -4.76 -17.19 -3.39
C ARG A 54 -4.01 -16.00 -3.98
N ILE A 55 -2.68 -16.00 -3.94
CA ILE A 55 -1.86 -14.95 -4.56
C ILE A 55 -2.09 -14.91 -6.08
N ALA A 56 -2.11 -16.07 -6.74
CA ALA A 56 -2.39 -16.18 -8.17
C ALA A 56 -3.82 -15.71 -8.52
N ALA A 57 -4.81 -16.00 -7.67
CA ALA A 57 -6.17 -15.51 -7.85
C ALA A 57 -6.23 -13.97 -7.76
N LEU A 58 -5.59 -13.34 -6.78
CA LEU A 58 -5.49 -11.88 -6.70
C LEU A 58 -4.85 -11.29 -7.97
N ALA A 59 -3.79 -11.92 -8.49
CA ALA A 59 -3.13 -11.48 -9.71
C ALA A 59 -4.02 -11.64 -10.95
N ALA A 60 -4.84 -12.69 -11.01
CA ALA A 60 -5.82 -12.88 -12.08
C ALA A 60 -6.88 -11.78 -12.09
N GLU A 61 -7.43 -11.41 -10.92
CA GLU A 61 -8.40 -10.32 -10.80
C GLU A 61 -7.82 -8.98 -11.31
N VAL A 62 -6.54 -8.71 -11.00
CA VAL A 62 -5.80 -7.53 -11.46
C VAL A 62 -5.58 -7.56 -12.97
N ARG A 63 -5.15 -8.70 -13.53
CA ARG A 63 -4.98 -8.85 -14.99
C ARG A 63 -6.28 -8.56 -15.73
N GLU A 64 -7.39 -9.13 -15.28
CA GLU A 64 -8.68 -8.91 -15.92
C GLU A 64 -9.15 -7.46 -15.80
N ALA A 65 -8.94 -6.79 -14.65
CA ALA A 65 -9.24 -5.37 -14.52
C ALA A 65 -8.41 -4.50 -15.50
N VAL A 66 -7.12 -4.81 -15.67
CA VAL A 66 -6.27 -4.16 -16.67
C VAL A 66 -6.84 -4.36 -18.08
N GLU A 67 -7.24 -5.59 -18.43
CA GLU A 67 -7.83 -5.90 -19.74
C GLU A 67 -9.15 -5.15 -19.98
N LEU A 68 -10.00 -4.99 -18.97
CA LEU A 68 -11.25 -4.23 -19.06
C LEU A 68 -11.00 -2.73 -19.25
N ILE A 69 -10.06 -2.16 -18.50
CA ILE A 69 -9.70 -0.74 -18.62
C ILE A 69 -9.05 -0.47 -19.98
N ALA A 70 -8.17 -1.36 -20.45
CA ALA A 70 -7.44 -1.19 -21.72
C ALA A 70 -8.39 -1.01 -22.93
N ARG A 71 -9.58 -1.63 -22.93
CA ARG A 71 -10.60 -1.46 -23.97
C ARG A 71 -11.12 -0.03 -24.12
N HIS A 72 -10.89 0.81 -23.10
CA HIS A 72 -11.34 2.20 -23.03
C HIS A 72 -10.17 3.19 -23.08
N VAL A 73 -8.94 2.71 -23.24
CA VAL A 73 -7.75 3.56 -23.41
C VAL A 73 -7.67 4.00 -24.87
N GLU A 74 -7.26 5.24 -25.11
CA GLU A 74 -7.03 5.74 -26.47
C GLU A 74 -6.13 4.77 -27.27
N PRO A 75 -6.44 4.44 -28.53
CA PRO A 75 -5.71 3.42 -29.29
C PRO A 75 -4.18 3.63 -29.33
N ARG A 76 -3.73 4.89 -29.37
CA ARG A 76 -2.30 5.25 -29.36
C ARG A 76 -1.57 4.91 -28.05
N SER A 77 -2.31 4.75 -26.96
CA SER A 77 -1.78 4.54 -25.60
C SER A 77 -2.06 3.12 -25.08
N GLU A 78 -2.88 2.33 -25.77
CA GLU A 78 -3.32 1.01 -25.32
C GLU A 78 -2.16 0.06 -25.05
N SER A 79 -1.22 -0.05 -25.99
CA SER A 79 -0.04 -0.94 -25.85
C SER A 79 0.84 -0.53 -24.66
N ALA A 80 1.04 0.77 -24.47
CA ALA A 80 1.80 1.31 -23.35
C ALA A 80 1.08 1.07 -22.01
N PHE A 81 -0.25 1.22 -21.98
CA PHE A 81 -1.06 0.92 -20.79
C PHE A 81 -0.97 -0.56 -20.41
N ARG A 82 -1.14 -1.48 -21.37
CA ARG A 82 -1.01 -2.93 -21.13
C ARG A 82 0.38 -3.30 -20.63
N ALA A 83 1.42 -2.75 -21.26
CA ALA A 83 2.80 -2.95 -20.82
C ALA A 83 3.03 -2.44 -19.39
N TYR A 84 2.47 -1.28 -19.03
CA TYR A 84 2.53 -0.75 -17.67
C TYR A 84 1.70 -1.58 -16.68
N GLY A 85 0.56 -2.12 -17.10
CA GLY A 85 -0.29 -3.01 -16.30
C GLY A 85 0.42 -4.27 -15.83
N THR A 86 1.44 -4.76 -16.54
CA THR A 86 2.28 -5.89 -16.07
C THR A 86 2.99 -5.61 -14.75
N TYR A 87 3.22 -4.33 -14.41
CA TYR A 87 3.79 -3.96 -13.12
C TYR A 87 2.82 -4.19 -11.97
N PHE A 88 1.51 -4.19 -12.24
CA PHE A 88 0.47 -4.29 -11.22
C PHE A 88 0.39 -5.71 -10.65
N THR A 89 0.83 -6.73 -11.37
CA THR A 89 0.84 -8.12 -10.88
C THR A 89 2.20 -8.62 -10.42
N ARG A 90 3.22 -7.76 -10.33
CA ARG A 90 4.56 -8.19 -9.87
C ARG A 90 4.58 -8.79 -8.46
N PHE A 91 3.54 -8.55 -7.65
CA PHE A 91 3.40 -9.19 -6.35
C PHE A 91 3.19 -10.71 -6.43
N GLU A 92 2.75 -11.23 -7.58
CA GLU A 92 2.46 -12.66 -7.77
C GLU A 92 3.68 -13.56 -7.56
N ALA A 93 4.88 -13.05 -7.85
CA ALA A 93 6.13 -13.78 -7.67
C ALA A 93 6.63 -13.80 -6.21
N ALA A 94 5.93 -13.15 -5.28
CA ALA A 94 6.33 -13.11 -3.87
C ALA A 94 5.78 -14.32 -3.11
N PRO A 95 6.55 -14.91 -2.18
CA PRO A 95 6.05 -15.99 -1.32
C PRO A 95 4.98 -15.50 -0.32
N VAL A 96 4.94 -14.20 -0.03
CA VAL A 96 3.98 -13.57 0.87
C VAL A 96 3.49 -12.27 0.26
N VAL A 97 2.18 -12.01 0.38
CA VAL A 97 1.58 -10.70 0.08
C VAL A 97 0.84 -10.21 1.32
N ILE A 98 1.29 -9.08 1.87
CA ILE A 98 0.59 -8.37 2.94
C ILE A 98 -0.32 -7.32 2.29
N VAL A 99 -1.62 -7.42 2.51
CA VAL A 99 -2.60 -6.45 2.05
C VAL A 99 -2.87 -5.48 3.19
N ALA A 100 -2.43 -4.23 3.02
CA ALA A 100 -2.68 -3.18 3.99
C ALA A 100 -4.05 -2.56 3.71
N LEU A 101 -4.90 -2.58 4.73
CA LEU A 101 -6.23 -2.01 4.72
C LEU A 101 -6.26 -0.76 5.59
N TYR A 102 -7.16 0.15 5.27
CA TYR A 102 -7.47 1.29 6.13
C TYR A 102 -8.96 1.56 6.19
N ARG A 103 -9.37 2.35 7.18
CA ARG A 103 -10.73 2.88 7.26
C ARG A 103 -10.69 4.39 7.45
N SER A 104 -11.73 5.07 6.98
CA SER A 104 -11.96 6.47 7.33
C SER A 104 -12.14 6.61 8.84
N LEU A 105 -11.68 7.74 9.37
CA LEU A 105 -11.97 8.11 10.74
C LEU A 105 -13.33 8.82 10.78
N THR A 106 -14.06 8.65 11.88
CA THR A 106 -15.22 9.46 12.22
C THR A 106 -15.00 9.90 13.66
N VAL A 107 -14.49 11.12 13.84
CA VAL A 107 -14.18 11.71 15.14
C VAL A 107 -14.83 13.08 15.21
N LEU A 108 -14.36 14.02 14.41
CA LEU A 108 -14.97 15.33 14.28
C LEU A 108 -16.37 15.22 13.66
N SER A 109 -16.59 14.34 12.69
CA SER A 109 -17.94 14.14 12.13
C SER A 109 -18.97 13.74 13.19
N ASP A 110 -18.55 13.00 14.22
CA ASP A 110 -19.42 12.58 15.33
C ASP A 110 -19.60 13.69 16.40
N LEU A 111 -18.78 14.73 16.36
CA LEU A 111 -18.79 15.85 17.32
C LEU A 111 -19.46 17.13 16.76
N VAL A 112 -19.66 17.23 15.45
CA VAL A 112 -20.27 18.40 14.83
C VAL A 112 -21.76 18.24 14.64
N ASP A 113 -22.50 19.33 14.87
CA ASP A 113 -23.95 19.37 14.71
C ASP A 113 -24.38 19.07 13.26
N ALA A 114 -25.52 18.39 13.09
CA ALA A 114 -26.18 18.21 11.79
C ALA A 114 -26.54 19.55 11.10
N ALA A 115 -26.56 20.66 11.84
CA ALA A 115 -26.75 22.01 11.32
C ALA A 115 -25.49 22.65 10.71
N LEU A 116 -24.29 22.04 10.83
CA LEU A 116 -23.07 22.57 10.19
C LEU A 116 -23.29 22.69 8.66
N PRO A 117 -23.15 23.90 8.09
CA PRO A 117 -23.46 24.15 6.68
C PRO A 117 -22.37 23.62 5.73
N GLU A 118 -22.76 23.40 4.48
CA GLU A 118 -21.79 23.18 3.40
C GLU A 118 -21.05 24.49 3.04
N PRO A 119 -19.77 24.45 2.63
CA PRO A 119 -18.93 23.25 2.41
C PRO A 119 -18.17 22.78 3.66
N ALA A 120 -18.47 23.30 4.86
CA ALA A 120 -17.69 22.99 6.07
C ALA A 120 -17.81 21.52 6.48
N ARG A 121 -19.00 20.94 6.40
CA ARG A 121 -19.23 19.51 6.65
C ARG A 121 -18.44 18.63 5.68
N ALA A 122 -18.51 18.89 4.37
CA ALA A 122 -17.72 18.14 3.38
C ALA A 122 -16.21 18.23 3.63
N ARG A 123 -15.70 19.39 4.09
CA ARG A 123 -14.28 19.54 4.43
C ARG A 123 -13.86 18.65 5.60
N ILE A 124 -14.69 18.50 6.63
CA ILE A 124 -14.40 17.60 7.76
C ILE A 124 -14.35 16.16 7.27
N ALA A 125 -15.38 15.70 6.55
CA ALA A 125 -15.43 14.33 6.04
C ALA A 125 -14.19 14.00 5.17
N ALA A 126 -13.83 14.89 4.24
CA ALA A 126 -12.66 14.70 3.38
C ALA A 126 -11.32 14.76 4.14
N MET A 127 -11.24 15.49 5.26
CA MET A 127 -10.07 15.50 6.14
C MET A 127 -9.93 14.17 6.88
N GLU A 128 -11.03 13.64 7.41
CA GLU A 128 -11.03 12.39 8.18
C GLU A 128 -10.79 11.15 7.33
N GLU A 129 -11.33 11.11 6.12
CA GLU A 129 -11.01 10.10 5.10
C GLU A 129 -9.49 10.05 4.84
N ARG A 130 -8.89 11.22 4.58
CA ARG A 130 -7.44 11.35 4.37
C ARG A 130 -6.63 10.98 5.60
N SER A 131 -7.14 11.24 6.80
CA SER A 131 -6.46 10.90 8.05
C SER A 131 -6.28 9.39 8.22
N GLY A 132 -7.27 8.60 7.80
CA GLY A 132 -7.18 7.14 7.75
C GLY A 132 -6.04 6.68 6.83
N LEU A 133 -6.02 7.20 5.61
CA LEU A 133 -5.01 6.88 4.59
C LEU A 133 -3.60 7.29 5.00
N ILE A 134 -3.44 8.47 5.61
CA ILE A 134 -2.15 8.95 6.14
C ILE A 134 -1.64 7.99 7.23
N GLY A 135 -2.50 7.58 8.16
CA GLY A 135 -2.14 6.65 9.23
C GLY A 135 -1.58 5.33 8.69
N VAL A 136 -2.30 4.65 7.80
CA VAL A 136 -1.82 3.39 7.20
C VAL A 136 -0.55 3.60 6.36
N SER A 137 -0.38 4.76 5.72
CA SER A 137 0.82 5.06 4.93
C SER A 137 2.07 5.17 5.81
N MET A 138 1.94 5.72 7.01
CA MET A 138 3.03 5.73 8.01
C MET A 138 3.35 4.31 8.49
N ALA A 139 2.33 3.50 8.77
CA ALA A 139 2.51 2.09 9.15
C ALA A 139 3.19 1.27 8.04
N LEU A 140 2.81 1.48 6.79
CA LEU A 140 3.46 0.89 5.62
C LEU A 140 4.93 1.29 5.52
N GLN A 141 5.27 2.55 5.77
CA GLN A 141 6.66 2.98 5.74
C GLN A 141 7.49 2.29 6.84
N ASN A 142 6.96 2.15 8.06
CA ASN A 142 7.63 1.39 9.12
C ASN A 142 7.84 -0.08 8.72
N LEU A 143 6.81 -0.72 8.16
CA LEU A 143 6.88 -2.09 7.64
C LEU A 143 7.99 -2.23 6.59
N LEU A 144 8.06 -1.32 5.63
CA LEU A 144 9.04 -1.34 4.54
C LEU A 144 10.48 -1.13 5.02
N LEU A 145 10.68 -0.30 6.06
CA LEU A 145 11.99 -0.11 6.68
C LEU A 145 12.41 -1.35 7.48
N MET A 146 11.49 -1.91 8.27
CA MET A 146 11.75 -3.15 9.01
C MET A 146 12.03 -4.32 8.09
N ALA A 147 11.32 -4.45 6.96
CA ALA A 147 11.62 -5.47 5.96
C ALA A 147 13.08 -5.42 5.52
N HIS A 148 13.58 -4.23 5.19
CA HIS A 148 14.98 -4.05 4.80
C HIS A 148 15.96 -4.36 5.93
N GLU A 149 15.69 -3.92 7.16
CA GLU A 149 16.51 -4.22 8.33
C GLU A 149 16.62 -5.74 8.60
N LEU A 150 15.54 -6.48 8.33
CA LEU A 150 15.49 -7.93 8.48
C LEU A 150 16.08 -8.70 7.28
N GLY A 151 16.66 -8.01 6.29
CA GLY A 151 17.19 -8.64 5.07
C GLY A 151 16.12 -9.09 4.07
N LEU A 152 14.88 -8.64 4.23
CA LEU A 152 13.77 -8.93 3.33
C LEU A 152 13.60 -7.82 2.26
N GLY A 153 13.11 -8.22 1.10
CA GLY A 153 12.60 -7.33 0.08
C GLY A 153 11.11 -7.05 0.30
N ALA A 154 10.69 -5.81 0.05
CA ALA A 154 9.28 -5.45 0.00
C ALA A 154 9.02 -4.23 -0.90
N SER A 155 7.78 -4.05 -1.36
CA SER A 155 7.35 -2.86 -2.10
C SER A 155 5.89 -2.56 -1.84
N GLY A 156 5.54 -1.32 -1.45
CA GLY A 156 4.15 -0.87 -1.49
C GLY A 156 3.65 -0.74 -2.94
N MET A 157 2.58 -1.43 -3.30
CA MET A 157 2.00 -1.44 -4.64
C MET A 157 0.54 -0.97 -4.61
N THR A 158 0.28 0.15 -5.27
CA THR A 158 -1.08 0.70 -5.49
C THR A 158 -1.61 0.41 -6.89
N GLY A 159 -0.75 0.05 -7.85
CA GLY A 159 -1.16 -0.40 -9.18
C GLY A 159 -2.24 -1.52 -9.19
N PRO A 160 -2.17 -2.55 -8.31
CA PRO A 160 -3.23 -3.55 -8.19
C PRO A 160 -4.62 -2.99 -7.88
N LEU A 161 -4.72 -1.79 -7.32
CA LEU A 161 -5.99 -1.19 -6.90
C LEU A 161 -6.91 -0.81 -8.07
N VAL A 162 -6.44 -0.93 -9.32
CA VAL A 162 -7.34 -0.96 -10.49
C VAL A 162 -8.41 -2.06 -10.38
N ALA A 163 -8.17 -3.09 -9.56
CA ALA A 163 -9.12 -4.17 -9.26
C ALA A 163 -9.67 -4.10 -7.83
N ALA A 164 -9.65 -2.94 -7.16
CA ALA A 164 -9.94 -2.81 -5.73
C ALA A 164 -11.23 -3.55 -5.28
N ASP A 165 -12.36 -3.36 -5.97
CA ASP A 165 -13.64 -4.02 -5.62
C ASP A 165 -13.57 -5.54 -5.67
N ARG A 166 -12.88 -6.06 -6.69
CA ARG A 166 -12.72 -7.49 -6.91
C ARG A 166 -11.79 -8.11 -5.86
N LEU A 167 -10.70 -7.40 -5.56
CA LEU A 167 -9.76 -7.77 -4.49
C LEU A 167 -10.43 -7.75 -3.12
N ARG A 168 -11.26 -6.73 -2.83
CA ARG A 168 -12.03 -6.63 -1.58
C ARG A 168 -12.98 -7.82 -1.42
N THR A 169 -13.70 -8.17 -2.47
CA THR A 169 -14.58 -9.34 -2.49
C THR A 169 -13.81 -10.62 -2.22
N LEU A 170 -12.72 -10.87 -2.96
CA LEU A 170 -11.91 -12.09 -2.84
C LEU A 170 -11.23 -12.25 -1.47
N LEU A 171 -10.88 -11.14 -0.83
CA LEU A 171 -10.25 -11.09 0.49
C LEU A 171 -11.24 -10.95 1.64
N GLU A 172 -12.55 -10.90 1.35
CA GLU A 172 -13.61 -10.70 2.34
C GLU A 172 -13.38 -9.43 3.18
N VAL A 173 -12.92 -8.36 2.53
CA VAL A 173 -12.66 -7.07 3.19
C VAL A 173 -13.97 -6.47 3.69
N PRO A 174 -14.08 -6.10 4.97
CA PRO A 174 -15.32 -5.53 5.50
C PRO A 174 -15.68 -4.20 4.80
N PRO A 175 -16.98 -3.86 4.63
CA PRO A 175 -17.40 -2.70 3.84
C PRO A 175 -16.86 -1.34 4.30
N SER A 176 -16.53 -1.20 5.59
CA SER A 176 -15.95 0.04 6.14
C SER A 176 -14.44 0.14 5.97
N TRP A 177 -13.82 -0.78 5.24
CA TRP A 177 -12.39 -0.86 5.00
C TRP A 177 -12.08 -0.82 3.52
N GLU A 178 -10.98 -0.14 3.20
CA GLU A 178 -10.43 0.01 1.86
C GLU A 178 -9.01 -0.54 1.79
N ILE A 179 -8.59 -0.96 0.60
CA ILE A 179 -7.22 -1.45 0.39
C ILE A 179 -6.30 -0.25 0.12
N ALA A 180 -5.31 -0.06 0.97
CA ALA A 180 -4.29 0.98 0.79
C ALA A 180 -3.19 0.55 -0.19
N ALA A 181 -2.71 -0.69 -0.05
CA ALA A 181 -1.67 -1.26 -0.91
C ALA A 181 -1.59 -2.78 -0.76
N LEU A 182 -1.10 -3.45 -1.81
CA LEU A 182 -0.53 -4.78 -1.69
C LEU A 182 0.98 -4.64 -1.47
N VAL A 183 1.53 -5.45 -0.57
CA VAL A 183 2.94 -5.45 -0.22
C VAL A 183 3.48 -6.86 -0.40
N PRO A 184 4.05 -7.22 -1.57
CA PRO A 184 4.85 -8.43 -1.69
C PRO A 184 6.04 -8.39 -0.74
N VAL A 185 6.31 -9.51 -0.07
CA VAL A 185 7.40 -9.71 0.89
C VAL A 185 8.08 -11.05 0.62
N GLY A 186 9.41 -11.06 0.65
CA GLY A 186 10.21 -12.27 0.49
C GLY A 186 11.71 -11.95 0.56
N TYR A 187 12.56 -12.97 0.47
CA TYR A 187 13.99 -12.71 0.30
C TYR A 187 14.26 -12.15 -1.10
N PRO A 188 15.04 -11.05 -1.22
CA PRO A 188 15.22 -10.36 -2.48
C PRO A 188 16.07 -11.19 -3.46
N ALA A 189 15.58 -11.38 -4.68
CA ALA A 189 16.35 -11.94 -5.80
C ALA A 189 16.92 -10.85 -6.73
N GLU A 190 16.85 -9.60 -6.30
CA GLU A 190 17.36 -8.45 -7.02
C GLU A 190 17.82 -7.36 -6.04
N THR A 191 18.70 -6.48 -6.51
CA THR A 191 19.05 -5.24 -5.82
C THR A 191 18.77 -4.06 -6.76
N PRO A 192 17.54 -3.51 -6.75
CA PRO A 192 17.19 -2.44 -7.67
C PRO A 192 18.07 -1.20 -7.42
N PRO A 193 18.44 -0.45 -8.48
CA PRO A 193 19.18 0.79 -8.30
C PRO A 193 18.37 1.81 -7.49
N ALA A 194 19.07 2.71 -6.80
CA ALA A 194 18.43 3.83 -6.13
C ALA A 194 17.77 4.72 -7.20
N PRO A 195 16.45 5.00 -7.15
CA PRO A 195 15.87 5.96 -8.07
C PRO A 195 16.33 7.37 -7.67
N PRO A 196 16.46 8.29 -8.63
CA PRO A 196 16.82 9.68 -8.32
C PRO A 196 15.82 10.29 -7.33
N ARG A 197 16.31 11.22 -6.51
CA ARG A 197 15.50 11.99 -5.56
C ARG A 197 15.65 13.47 -5.87
N LYS A 198 14.54 14.22 -5.77
CA LYS A 198 14.62 15.69 -5.77
C LYS A 198 15.43 16.11 -4.54
N PRO A 199 16.37 17.07 -4.64
CA PRO A 199 16.99 17.67 -3.47
C PRO A 199 15.92 18.24 -2.53
N ALA A 200 16.12 18.14 -1.21
CA ALA A 200 15.15 18.63 -0.21
C ALA A 200 14.80 20.11 -0.44
N ALA A 201 15.80 20.94 -0.77
CA ALA A 201 15.59 22.35 -1.09
C ALA A 201 14.62 22.63 -2.25
N ARG A 202 14.38 21.68 -3.17
CA ARG A 202 13.39 21.84 -4.26
C ARG A 202 11.95 21.61 -3.81
N VAL A 203 11.74 21.14 -2.58
CA VAL A 203 10.42 20.82 -2.03
C VAL A 203 10.23 21.45 -0.65
N THR A 204 10.98 22.52 -0.34
CA THR A 204 10.93 23.22 0.95
C THR A 204 10.91 24.72 0.71
N GLU A 205 9.97 25.40 1.34
CA GLU A 205 9.86 26.86 1.40
C GLU A 205 9.90 27.29 2.87
N TRP A 206 10.71 28.30 3.18
CA TRP A 206 10.83 28.85 4.53
C TRP A 206 10.07 30.17 4.57
N LEU A 207 9.00 30.21 5.36
CA LEU A 207 8.27 31.45 5.64
C LEU A 207 8.86 32.02 6.94
N SER A 208 9.55 33.16 6.84
CA SER A 208 10.11 33.92 7.96
C SER A 208 9.18 35.04 8.39
#